data_AF-A0A7W8A5S9-F1
#
_entry.id   AF-A0A7W8A5S9-F1
#
_cell.length_a   1.000
_cell.length_b   1.000
_cell.length_c   1.000
_cell.angle_alpha   90.00
_cell.angle_beta   90.00
_cell.angle_gamma   90.00
#
_symmetry.space_group_name_H-M   'P 1'
#
loop_
_entity.id
_entity.type
_entity.pdbx_description
1 polymer ?
#
loop_
_entity_poly.entity_id
_entity_poly.type
_entity_poly.pdbx_seq_one_letter_code
_entity_poly.pdbx_strand_id
1 'polypeptide(L)'
;MNEILVLGATGSTGRRVTDLLRSSGHPVRPASRHGEVRFDWNDRSTWRPALAGADRMYLMAPDDLPVDPEFVAAAVEAGCAASCCCPAAASR
;
A
#
# COMPACT_ATOMS: atom_id res chain seq x y z
N MET A 1 -13.89 8.71 -5.35
CA MET A 1 -14.34 7.75 -4.32
C MET A 1 -13.07 7.42 -3.57
N ASN A 2 -12.96 7.88 -2.32
CA ASN A 2 -11.66 8.04 -1.67
C ASN A 2 -11.26 6.77 -0.91
N GLU A 3 -10.69 5.79 -1.61
CA GLU A 3 -10.26 4.53 -1.00
C GLU A 3 -8.83 4.59 -0.49
N ILE A 4 -8.57 3.88 0.62
CA ILE A 4 -7.23 3.68 1.15
C ILE A 4 -6.68 2.35 0.64
N LEU A 5 -5.62 2.41 -0.16
CA LEU A 5 -4.88 1.23 -0.63
C LEU A 5 -3.96 0.72 0.48
N VAL A 6 -4.02 -0.57 0.81
CA VAL A 6 -3.10 -1.19 1.78
C VAL A 6 -2.23 -2.18 1.03
N LEU A 7 -0.96 -1.84 0.82
CA LEU A 7 0.02 -2.73 0.21
C LEU A 7 0.56 -3.71 1.25
N GLY A 8 0.69 -4.98 0.87
CA GLY A 8 1.11 -6.05 1.81
C GLY A 8 0.02 -6.43 2.80
N ALA A 9 -1.26 -6.27 2.41
CA ALA A 9 -2.42 -6.46 3.29
C ALA A 9 -2.53 -7.87 3.91
N THR A 10 -1.91 -8.89 3.31
CA THR A 10 -1.90 -10.26 3.85
C THR A 10 -0.86 -10.50 4.95
N GLY A 11 0.06 -9.54 5.17
CA GLY A 11 1.04 -9.60 6.26
C GLY A 11 0.43 -9.32 7.64
N SER A 12 1.19 -9.59 8.70
CA SER A 12 0.74 -9.40 10.10
C SER A 12 0.36 -7.95 10.40
N THR A 13 1.11 -6.98 9.88
CA THR A 13 0.80 -5.55 10.01
C THR A 13 -0.31 -5.13 9.05
N GLY A 14 -0.23 -5.54 7.77
CA GLY A 14 -1.22 -5.18 6.75
C GLY A 14 -2.64 -5.63 7.11
N ARG A 15 -2.79 -6.82 7.72
CA ARG A 15 -4.08 -7.33 8.18
C ARG A 15 -4.66 -6.47 9.31
N ARG A 16 -3.84 -6.13 10.31
CA ARG A 16 -4.26 -5.25 11.43
C ARG A 16 -4.66 -3.86 10.95
N VAL A 17 -3.89 -3.29 10.02
CA VAL A 17 -4.20 -1.97 9.43
C VAL A 17 -5.51 -2.03 8.63
N THR A 18 -5.69 -3.08 7.82
CA THR A 18 -6.93 -3.28 7.05
C THR A 18 -8.14 -3.38 7.97
N ASP A 19 -8.05 -4.19 9.03
CA ASP A 19 -9.13 -4.38 10.00
C ASP A 19 -9.43 -3.08 10.77
N LEU A 20 -8.40 -2.35 11.19
CA LEU A 20 -8.55 -1.07 11.88
C LEU A 20 -9.25 -0.02 11.01
N LEU A 21 -8.78 0.16 9.77
CA LEU A 21 -9.34 1.13 8.84
C LEU A 21 -10.80 0.81 8.50
N ARG A 22 -11.13 -0.48 8.29
CA ARG A 22 -12.51 -0.94 8.09
C ARG A 22 -13.38 -0.69 9.31
N SER A 23 -12.89 -1.01 10.51
CA SER A 23 -13.63 -0.76 11.76
C SER A 23 -13.88 0.72 12.02
N SER A 24 -13.04 1.59 11.47
CA SER A 24 -13.16 3.05 11.54
C SER A 24 -14.05 3.64 10.43
N GLY A 25 -14.69 2.79 9.61
CA GLY A 25 -15.62 3.21 8.55
C GLY A 25 -14.95 3.73 7.27
N HIS A 26 -13.64 3.53 7.11
CA HIS A 26 -12.95 3.89 5.88
C HIS A 26 -13.11 2.81 4.80
N PRO A 27 -13.29 3.19 3.53
CA PRO A 27 -13.21 2.24 2.42
C PRO A 27 -11.74 1.84 2.21
N VAL A 28 -11.48 0.53 2.21
CA VAL A 28 -10.13 -0.02 2.17
C VAL A 28 -10.01 -1.03 1.05
N ARG A 29 -8.95 -0.87 0.26
CA ARG A 29 -8.59 -1.79 -0.81
C ARG A 29 -7.29 -2.53 -0.48
N PRO A 30 -7.35 -3.78 -0.02
CA PRO A 30 -6.16 -4.56 0.28
C PRO A 30 -5.51 -5.06 -1.01
N ALA A 31 -4.21 -4.84 -1.18
CA ALA A 31 -3.43 -5.36 -2.30
C ALA A 31 -2.33 -6.30 -1.84
N SER A 32 -2.15 -7.38 -2.59
CA SER A 32 -1.11 -8.39 -2.35
C SER A 32 -0.81 -9.17 -3.62
N ARG A 33 0.24 -10.00 -3.62
CA ARG A 33 0.63 -10.83 -4.78
C ARG A 33 -0.45 -11.83 -5.22
N HIS A 34 -1.34 -12.23 -4.31
CA HIS A 34 -2.37 -13.25 -4.53
C HIS A 34 -3.78 -12.76 -4.17
N GLY A 35 -3.97 -11.45 -3.98
CA GLY A 35 -5.25 -10.86 -3.64
C GLY A 35 -6.06 -10.47 -4.87
N GLU A 36 -7.29 -9.99 -4.65
CA GLU A 36 -8.16 -9.43 -5.69
C GLU A 36 -7.48 -8.25 -6.40
N VAL A 37 -6.85 -7.36 -5.64
CA VAL A 37 -5.93 -6.36 -6.18
C VAL A 37 -4.52 -6.91 -6.13
N ARG A 38 -3.96 -7.19 -7.30
CA ARG A 38 -2.61 -7.71 -7.44
C ARG A 38 -1.58 -6.59 -7.29
N PHE A 39 -0.59 -6.81 -6.45
CA PHE A 39 0.59 -5.95 -6.33
C PHE A 39 1.83 -6.79 -6.09
N ASP A 40 2.86 -6.60 -6.91
CA ASP A 40 4.17 -7.21 -6.78
C ASP A 40 5.27 -6.20 -7.10
N TRP A 41 6.25 -6.08 -6.21
CA TRP A 41 7.40 -5.20 -6.39
C TRP A 41 8.27 -5.59 -7.59
N ASN A 42 8.28 -6.86 -7.97
CA ASN A 42 9.06 -7.34 -9.12
C ASN A 42 8.32 -7.22 -10.45
N ASP A 43 7.02 -6.90 -10.42
CA ASP A 43 6.18 -6.79 -11.61
C ASP A 43 5.55 -5.40 -11.70
N ARG A 44 6.23 -4.51 -12.44
CA ARG A 44 5.83 -3.12 -12.66
C ARG A 44 4.45 -2.98 -13.32
N SER A 45 4.01 -4.00 -14.07
CA SER A 45 2.69 -3.97 -14.71
C SER A 45 1.55 -3.93 -13.68
N THR A 46 1.82 -4.36 -12.43
CA THR A 46 0.83 -4.39 -11.34
C THR A 46 0.67 -3.04 -10.62
N TRP A 47 1.61 -2.11 -10.76
CA TRP A 47 1.68 -0.91 -9.92
C TRP A 47 0.56 0.10 -10.23
N ARG A 48 0.43 0.50 -11.50
CA ARG A 48 -0.60 1.47 -11.91
C ARG A 48 -2.02 0.93 -11.67
N PRO A 49 -2.34 -0.32 -12.03
CA PRO A 49 -3.65 -0.89 -11.69
C PRO A 49 -3.94 -0.90 -10.18
N ALA A 50 -2.95 -1.19 -9.34
CA ALA A 50 -3.13 -1.17 -7.88
C ALA A 50 -3.39 0.23 -7.31
N LEU A 51 -2.80 1.26 -7.91
CA LEU A 51 -2.94 2.67 -7.50
C LEU A 51 -4.24 3.33 -8.00
N ALA A 52 -4.86 2.79 -9.05
CA ALA A 52 -5.99 3.43 -9.73
C ALA A 52 -7.17 3.73 -8.77
N GLY A 53 -7.55 5.00 -8.63
CA GLY A 53 -8.68 5.41 -7.78
C GLY A 53 -8.42 5.39 -6.27
N ALA A 54 -7.18 5.18 -5.82
CA ALA A 54 -6.80 5.34 -4.42
C ALA A 54 -6.23 6.75 -4.19
N ASP A 55 -6.80 7.48 -3.23
CA ASP A 55 -6.28 8.81 -2.86
C ASP A 55 -5.22 8.75 -1.78
N ARG A 56 -5.21 7.65 -1.02
CA ARG A 56 -4.22 7.40 0.03
C ARG A 56 -3.74 5.96 -0.02
N MET A 57 -2.49 5.74 0.34
CA MET A 57 -1.96 4.39 0.53
C MET A 57 -1.18 4.22 1.81
N TYR A 58 -1.34 3.04 2.41
CA TYR A 58 -0.46 2.50 3.43
C TYR A 58 0.55 1.59 2.77
N LEU A 59 1.83 1.90 2.96
CA LEU A 59 2.95 1.12 2.46
C LEU A 59 3.82 0.64 3.61
N MET A 60 4.06 -0.67 3.66
CA MET A 60 5.07 -1.29 4.50
C MET A 60 6.10 -1.91 3.57
N ALA A 61 7.18 -1.16 3.32
CA ALA A 61 8.31 -1.67 2.56
C ALA A 61 9.06 -2.68 3.43
N PRO A 62 9.39 -3.88 2.92
CA PRO A 62 10.35 -4.74 3.58
C PRO A 62 11.67 -3.98 3.75
N ASP A 63 12.34 -4.12 4.89
CA ASP A 63 13.61 -3.41 5.16
C ASP A 63 14.68 -3.71 4.08
N ASP A 64 14.59 -4.87 3.44
CA ASP A 64 15.51 -5.33 2.41
C ASP A 64 15.17 -4.84 0.99
N LEU A 65 14.04 -4.15 0.81
CA LEU A 65 13.57 -3.74 -0.51
C LEU A 65 13.28 -2.23 -0.52
N PRO A 66 14.19 -1.40 -1.06
CA PRO A 66 13.94 0.02 -1.18
C PRO A 66 12.71 0.25 -2.06
N VAL A 67 11.87 1.21 -1.66
CA VAL A 67 10.74 1.64 -2.48
C VAL A 67 11.28 2.23 -3.77
N ASP A 68 10.94 1.61 -4.90
CA ASP A 68 11.38 2.07 -6.21
C ASP A 68 10.84 3.50 -6.47
N PRO A 69 11.69 4.50 -6.79
CA PRO A 69 11.24 5.84 -7.14
C PRO A 69 10.21 5.88 -8.28
N GLU A 70 10.24 4.91 -9.20
CA GLU A 70 9.25 4.79 -10.27
C GLU A 70 7.86 4.44 -9.74
N PHE A 71 7.77 3.66 -8.66
CA PHE A 71 6.50 3.42 -7.98
C PHE A 71 6.00 4.71 -7.32
N VAL A 72 6.89 5.48 -6.69
CA VAL A 72 6.53 6.78 -6.09
C VAL A 72 6.03 7.75 -7.17
N ALA A 73 6.71 7.83 -8.31
CA ALA A 73 6.27 8.64 -9.44
C ALA A 73 4.89 8.18 -9.95
N ALA A 74 4.66 6.87 -10.10
CA ALA A 74 3.36 6.35 -10.49
C ALA A 74 2.25 6.70 -9.48
N ALA A 75 2.56 6.70 -8.18
CA ALA A 75 1.61 7.09 -7.14
C ALA A 75 1.28 8.59 -7.19
N VAL A 76 2.29 9.45 -7.39
CA VAL A 76 2.10 10.91 -7.55
C VAL A 76 1.25 11.21 -8.78
N GLU A 77 1.55 10.58 -9.92
CA GLU A 77 0.77 10.72 -11.16
C GLU A 77 -0.67 10.23 -11.01
N ALA A 78 -0.89 9.20 -10.17
CA ALA A 78 -2.23 8.72 -9.83
C ALA A 78 -2.97 9.62 -8.83
N GLY A 79 -2.32 10.65 -8.28
CA GLY A 79 -2.88 11.52 -7.24
C GLY A 79 -2.92 10.87 -5.85
N CYS A 80 -2.18 9.78 -5.64
CA CYS A 80 -2.21 9.02 -4.40
C CYS A 80 -1.19 9.55 -3.38
N ALA A 81 -1.66 9.99 -2.21
CA ALA A 81 -0.80 10.40 -1.10
C ALA A 81 -0.36 9.16 -0.27
N ALA A 82 0.96 8.98 -0.10
CA ALA A 82 1.49 7.85 0.65
C ALA A 82 1.74 8.19 2.13
N SER A 83 1.40 7.27 3.03
CA SER A 83 1.94 7.23 4.39
C SER A 83 2.79 5.97 4.54
N CYS A 84 4.10 6.15 4.75
CA CYS A 84 5.04 5.06 4.95
C CYS A 84 5.24 4.84 6.46
N CYS A 85 5.01 3.62 6.94
CA CYS A 85 5.32 3.24 8.31
C CYS A 85 6.63 2.44 8.28
N CYS A 86 7.77 3.12 8.48
CA CYS A 86 9.06 2.46 8.60
C CYS A 86 9.15 1.74 9.96
N PRO A 87 9.32 0.41 10.00
CA PRO A 87 9.47 -0.32 11.27
C PRO A 87 10.77 0.04 12.00
N ALA A 88 11.80 0.52 11.30
CA ALA A 88 13.08 0.94 11.87
C ALA A 88 13.01 2.18 12.80
N ALA A 89 11.89 2.90 12.85
CA ALA A 89 11.70 4.04 13.77
C ALA A 89 11.11 3.66 15.13
N ALA A 90 10.85 2.36 15.38
CA ALA A 90 10.39 1.85 16.67
C ALA A 90 11.55 1.20 17.44
N SER A 91 12.64 1.94 17.67
CA SER A 91 13.65 1.60 18.67
C SER A 91 14.03 2.89 19.39
N ARG A 92 13.91 2.83 20.71
CA ARG A 92 14.20 3.91 21.67
C ARG A 92 15.60 4.49 21.52
#